data_AF-I3TWA0-F1
#
_entry.id   AF-I3TWA0-F1
#
_cell.length_a   1.000
_cell.length_b   1.000
_cell.length_c   1.000
_cell.angle_alpha   90.00
_cell.angle_beta   90.00
_cell.angle_gamma   90.00
#
_symmetry.space_group_name_H-M   'P 1'
#
loop_
_entity.id
_entity.type
_entity.pdbx_description
1 polymer ?
#
loop_
_entity_poly.entity_id
_entity_poly.type
_entity_poly.pdbx_seq_one_letter_code
_entity_poly.pdbx_strand_id
1 'polypeptide(L)'
;MTACCMSRASAPTVRIWRPARPVTRSAPRSRDWILEFEPESAPWIDPLTGWTGSADTRAQISLRFPNPASAVEFARRNGWNVELILDRDVAREPVDTGAAWAANIMKEERRHAA
;
A
#
# COMPACT_ATOMS: atom_id res chain seq x y z
N MET A 1 -45.08 7.88 -14.88
CA MET A 1 -44.47 6.54 -14.76
C MET A 1 -43.11 6.59 -15.41
N THR A 2 -42.08 6.97 -14.67
CA THR A 2 -40.71 7.09 -15.20
C THR A 2 -39.90 5.96 -14.60
N ALA A 3 -39.37 5.10 -15.46
CA ALA A 3 -38.62 3.90 -15.12
C ALA A 3 -37.40 4.27 -14.27
N CYS A 4 -37.33 3.71 -13.06
CA CYS A 4 -36.16 3.79 -12.21
C CYS A 4 -35.06 2.93 -12.87
N CYS A 5 -34.07 3.59 -13.44
CA CYS A 5 -32.89 2.97 -14.04
C CYS A 5 -32.17 2.17 -12.96
N MET A 6 -32.26 0.84 -13.04
CA MET A 6 -31.50 -0.06 -12.18
C MET A 6 -30.03 0.04 -12.59
N SER A 7 -29.28 0.90 -11.91
CA SER A 7 -27.83 0.90 -11.97
C SER A 7 -27.35 -0.48 -11.56
N ARG A 8 -26.79 -1.22 -12.53
CA ARG A 8 -26.07 -2.45 -12.25
C ARG A 8 -24.88 -2.04 -11.38
N ALA A 9 -24.94 -2.30 -10.08
CA ALA A 9 -23.84 -2.03 -9.17
C ALA A 9 -22.58 -2.69 -9.75
N SER A 10 -21.59 -1.87 -10.10
CA SER A 10 -20.29 -2.39 -10.47
C SER A 10 -19.75 -3.15 -9.27
N ALA A 11 -19.24 -4.36 -9.47
CA ALA A 11 -18.56 -5.06 -8.39
C ALA A 11 -17.42 -4.17 -7.89
N PRO A 12 -17.26 -3.98 -6.55
CA PRO A 12 -16.23 -3.11 -6.03
C PRO A 12 -14.86 -3.69 -6.38
N THR A 13 -13.91 -2.80 -6.69
CA THR A 13 -12.51 -3.16 -6.95
C THR A 13 -11.75 -3.12 -5.64
N VAL A 14 -10.99 -4.18 -5.36
CA VAL A 14 -10.13 -4.29 -4.19
C VAL A 14 -8.67 -4.37 -4.60
N ARG A 15 -7.84 -3.66 -3.84
CA ARG A 15 -6.39 -3.61 -4.01
C ARG A 15 -5.74 -4.45 -2.93
N ILE A 16 -4.98 -5.45 -3.36
CA ILE A 16 -4.23 -6.34 -2.48
C ILE A 16 -2.75 -5.99 -2.61
N TRP A 17 -2.16 -5.50 -1.53
CA TRP A 17 -0.78 -5.05 -1.52
C TRP A 17 -0.11 -5.32 -0.17
N ARG A 18 1.23 -5.27 -0.16
CA ARG A 18 2.01 -5.35 1.06
C ARG A 18 2.61 -3.98 1.36
N PRO A 19 2.48 -3.45 2.58
CA PRO A 19 2.99 -2.12 2.89
C PRO A 19 4.51 -2.05 2.78
N ALA A 20 4.98 -1.06 2.03
CA ALA A 20 6.39 -0.73 1.95
C ALA A 20 6.92 -0.30 3.32
N ARG A 21 8.24 -0.41 3.52
CA ARG A 21 8.87 0.13 4.72
C ARG A 21 8.72 1.66 4.70
N PRO A 22 8.32 2.30 5.81
CA PRO A 22 8.33 3.76 5.89
C PRO A 22 9.74 4.30 5.65
N VAL A 23 9.87 5.25 4.72
CA VAL A 23 11.17 5.80 4.30
C VAL A 23 11.94 6.41 5.47
N THR A 24 11.24 7.14 6.34
CA THR A 24 11.83 7.88 7.45
C THR A 24 12.17 7.00 8.66
N ARG A 25 11.60 5.80 8.77
CA ARG A 25 11.74 4.97 9.97
C ARG A 25 12.50 3.68 9.67
N SER A 26 13.49 3.40 10.50
CA SER A 26 14.33 2.21 10.35
C SER A 26 13.67 0.88 10.75
N ALA A 27 12.37 0.87 11.04
CA ALA A 27 11.64 -0.33 11.44
C ALA A 27 11.58 -1.39 10.32
N PRO A 28 11.47 -2.68 10.69
CA PRO A 28 11.22 -3.74 9.72
C PRO A 28 9.86 -3.54 9.01
N ARG A 29 9.76 -4.03 7.78
CA ARG A 29 8.52 -4.01 7.00
C ARG A 29 7.50 -4.98 7.62
N SER A 30 6.21 -4.64 7.59
CA SER A 30 5.18 -5.62 7.93
C SER A 30 5.15 -6.75 6.90
N ARG A 31 4.92 -7.98 7.38
CA ARG A 31 4.79 -9.17 6.51
C ARG A 31 3.35 -9.37 6.02
N ASP A 32 2.41 -8.68 6.66
CA ASP A 32 0.98 -8.80 6.39
C ASP A 32 0.63 -8.20 5.03
N TRP A 33 -0.27 -8.88 4.34
CA TRP A 33 -0.94 -8.40 3.15
C TRP A 33 -2.18 -7.61 3.55
N ILE A 34 -2.40 -6.48 2.91
CA ILE A 34 -3.54 -5.60 3.15
C ILE A 34 -4.45 -5.69 1.92
N LEU A 35 -5.74 -5.88 2.19
CA LEU A 35 -6.80 -5.72 1.21
C LEU A 35 -7.55 -4.43 1.55
N GLU A 36 -7.62 -3.53 0.57
CA GLU A 36 -8.27 -2.23 0.67
C GLU A 36 -9.27 -2.05 -0.49
N PHE A 37 -10.36 -1.34 -0.25
CA PHE A 37 -11.35 -1.02 -1.29
C PHE A 37 -10.97 0.25 -2.03
N GLU A 38 -11.11 0.26 -3.35
CA GLU A 38 -10.99 1.49 -4.13
C GLU A 38 -12.24 2.37 -3.87
N PRO A 39 -12.07 3.66 -3.55
CA PRO A 39 -13.20 4.53 -3.24
C PRO A 39 -14.11 4.72 -4.45
N GLU A 40 -15.39 4.42 -4.27
CA GLU A 40 -16.40 4.54 -5.34
C GLU A 40 -16.81 6.00 -5.61
N SER A 41 -16.54 6.90 -4.66
CA SER A 41 -16.93 8.31 -4.74
C SER A 41 -15.85 9.22 -4.17
N ALA A 42 -15.66 10.38 -4.81
CA ALA A 42 -14.72 11.39 -4.32
C ALA A 42 -15.23 12.01 -3.01
N PRO A 43 -14.34 12.30 -2.06
CA PRO A 43 -14.71 13.04 -0.86
C PRO A 43 -15.13 14.47 -1.21
N TRP A 44 -16.08 15.04 -0.47
CA TRP A 44 -16.48 16.45 -0.59
C TRP A 44 -16.10 17.23 0.66
N ILE A 45 -15.97 18.55 0.51
CA ILE A 45 -15.71 19.46 1.62
C ILE A 45 -17.03 20.10 2.01
N ASP A 46 -17.38 20.03 3.29
CA ASP A 46 -18.56 20.70 3.83
C ASP A 46 -18.35 22.23 3.85
N PRO A 47 -19.24 23.03 3.23
CA PRO A 47 -19.03 24.47 3.07
C PRO A 47 -19.16 25.26 4.38
N LEU A 48 -19.80 24.70 5.41
CA LEU A 48 -20.01 25.39 6.68
C LEU A 48 -18.85 25.15 7.66
N THR A 49 -18.46 23.89 7.82
CA THR A 49 -17.47 23.43 8.81
C THR A 49 -16.07 23.22 8.23
N GLY A 50 -15.97 23.05 6.91
CA GLY A 50 -14.73 22.69 6.23
C GLY A 50 -14.31 21.24 6.43
N TRP A 51 -15.17 20.38 7.00
CA TRP A 51 -14.84 18.97 7.21
C TRP A 51 -14.96 18.16 5.93
N THR A 52 -14.09 17.16 5.78
CA THR A 52 -14.14 16.24 4.62
C THR A 52 -15.17 15.14 4.89
N GLY A 53 -16.24 15.12 4.08
CA GLY A 53 -17.24 14.07 4.07
C GLY A 53 -16.99 13.05 2.96
N SER A 54 -17.42 11.81 3.18
CA SER A 54 -17.48 10.76 2.15
C SER A 54 -18.80 9.99 2.30
N ALA A 55 -19.35 9.56 1.17
CA ALA A 55 -20.57 8.74 1.11
C ALA A 55 -20.22 7.25 1.05
N ASP A 56 -18.97 6.93 0.70
CA ASP A 56 -18.48 5.57 0.66
C ASP A 56 -17.97 5.14 2.05
N THR A 57 -18.57 4.10 2.59
CA THR A 57 -18.18 3.49 3.87
C THR A 57 -17.09 2.43 3.68
N ARG A 58 -16.95 1.89 2.47
CA ARG A 58 -16.02 0.78 2.20
C ARG A 58 -14.56 1.25 2.20
N ALA A 59 -14.30 2.49 1.79
CA ALA A 59 -12.98 3.12 1.88
C ALA A 59 -12.38 3.15 3.30
N GLN A 60 -13.20 2.97 4.34
CA GLN A 60 -12.72 2.92 5.73
C GLN A 60 -12.24 1.53 6.17
N ILE A 61 -12.49 0.49 5.36
CA ILE A 61 -12.25 -0.91 5.74
C ILE A 61 -10.92 -1.39 5.14
N SER A 62 -9.98 -1.75 6.01
CA SER A 62 -8.72 -2.42 5.63
C SER A 62 -8.61 -3.78 6.32
N LEU A 63 -8.46 -4.85 5.55
CA LEU A 63 -8.33 -6.21 6.07
C LEU A 63 -6.89 -6.70 5.95
N ARG A 64 -6.39 -7.38 7.00
CA ARG A 64 -5.03 -7.92 7.05
C ARG A 64 -5.02 -9.44 6.90
N PHE A 65 -4.14 -9.94 6.04
CA PHE A 65 -3.98 -11.35 5.74
C PHE A 65 -2.50 -11.77 5.85
N PRO A 66 -2.20 -13.00 6.28
CA PRO A 66 -0.82 -13.47 6.35
C PRO A 66 -0.25 -13.82 4.97
N ASN A 67 -1.10 -14.17 4.00
CA ASN A 67 -0.68 -14.63 2.68
C ASN A 67 -1.56 -13.99 1.58
N PRO A 68 -1.03 -13.82 0.35
CA PRO A 68 -1.76 -13.15 -0.72
C PRO A 68 -2.88 -14.02 -1.29
N ALA A 69 -2.69 -15.35 -1.32
CA ALA A 69 -3.68 -16.29 -1.85
C ALA A 69 -4.99 -16.27 -1.05
N SER A 70 -4.92 -16.17 0.28
CA SER A 70 -6.07 -16.05 1.18
C SER A 70 -6.83 -14.75 0.95
N ALA A 71 -6.11 -13.64 0.70
CA ALA A 71 -6.75 -12.37 0.36
C ALA A 71 -7.49 -12.47 -0.99
N VAL A 72 -6.88 -13.11 -1.99
CA VAL A 72 -7.49 -13.35 -3.31
C VAL A 72 -8.72 -14.27 -3.20
N GLU A 73 -8.62 -15.37 -2.47
CA GLU A 73 -9.75 -16.29 -2.25
C GLU A 73 -10.89 -15.61 -1.48
N PHE A 74 -10.58 -14.76 -0.51
CA PHE A 74 -11.59 -13.96 0.18
C PHE A 74 -12.31 -13.01 -0.79
N ALA A 75 -11.57 -12.28 -1.62
CA ALA A 75 -12.16 -11.38 -2.61
C ALA A 75 -13.01 -12.14 -3.66
N ARG A 76 -12.53 -13.31 -4.11
CA ARG A 76 -13.28 -14.18 -5.04
C ARG A 76 -14.58 -14.69 -4.46
N ARG A 77 -14.58 -15.11 -3.18
CA ARG A 77 -15.81 -15.55 -2.48
C ARG A 77 -16.85 -14.45 -2.37
N ASN A 78 -16.43 -13.19 -2.30
CA ASN A 78 -17.31 -12.03 -2.25
C ASN A 78 -17.66 -11.46 -3.63
N GLY A 79 -17.08 -12.01 -4.71
CA GLY A 79 -17.35 -11.56 -6.09
C GLY A 79 -16.78 -10.19 -6.44
N TRP A 80 -15.67 -9.78 -5.80
CA TRP A 80 -15.02 -8.48 -6.04
C TRP A 80 -13.94 -8.56 -7.11
N ASN A 81 -13.68 -7.43 -7.78
CA ASN A 81 -12.60 -7.34 -8.76
C ASN A 81 -11.26 -7.14 -8.03
N VAL A 82 -10.22 -7.88 -8.41
CA VAL A 82 -8.96 -7.93 -7.65
C VAL A 82 -7.82 -7.33 -8.46
N GLU A 83 -7.18 -6.30 -7.89
CA GLU A 83 -5.91 -5.77 -8.35
C GLU A 83 -4.79 -6.21 -7.38
N LEU A 84 -3.84 -7.00 -7.88
CA LEU A 84 -2.70 -7.48 -7.10
C LEU A 84 -1.46 -6.64 -7.41
N ILE A 85 -0.97 -5.91 -6.40
CA ILE A 85 0.23 -5.08 -6.52
C ILE A 85 1.42 -5.89 -5.99
N LEU A 86 2.28 -6.35 -6.91
CA LEU A 86 3.50 -7.06 -6.57
C LEU A 86 4.57 -6.06 -6.11
N ASP A 87 5.10 -6.27 -4.91
CA ASP A 87 6.23 -5.50 -4.42
C ASP A 87 7.52 -5.99 -5.08
N ARG A 88 8.34 -5.04 -5.54
CA ARG A 88 9.68 -5.33 -6.05
C ARG A 88 10.60 -5.34 -4.83
N ASP A 89 10.81 -6.51 -4.23
CA ASP A 89 11.72 -6.64 -3.10
C ASP A 89 13.13 -6.17 -3.53
N VAL A 90 13.56 -5.01 -3.03
CA VAL A 90 14.92 -4.51 -3.27
C VAL A 90 15.85 -5.34 -2.38
N ALA A 91 16.63 -6.23 -2.99
CA ALA A 91 17.66 -6.96 -2.29
C ALA A 91 18.57 -5.96 -1.58
N ARG A 92 18.60 -6.01 -0.24
CA ARG A 92 19.52 -5.16 0.52
C ARG A 92 20.91 -5.73 0.39
N GLU A 93 21.85 -4.87 0.02
CA GLU A 93 23.24 -5.14 0.31
C GLU A 93 23.40 -5.28 1.84
N PRO A 94 24.08 -6.34 2.30
CA PRO A 94 24.32 -6.52 3.73
C PRO A 94 25.11 -5.32 4.26
N VAL A 95 24.65 -4.76 5.39
CA VAL A 95 25.39 -3.70 6.07
C VAL A 95 26.66 -4.34 6.65
N ASP A 96 27.82 -3.85 6.22
CA ASP A 96 29.11 -4.37 6.62
C ASP A 96 29.36 -4.06 8.11
N THR A 97 29.59 -5.11 8.89
CA THR A 97 29.93 -5.02 10.32
C THR A 97 31.45 -5.01 10.47
N GLY A 98 32.06 -3.88 10.10
CA GLY A 98 33.44 -3.52 10.50
C GLY A 98 34.52 -3.58 9.42
N ALA A 99 34.36 -4.31 8.31
CA ALA A 99 35.41 -4.43 7.28
C ALA A 99 35.43 -3.22 6.32
N ALA A 100 34.26 -2.69 5.94
CA ALA A 100 34.16 -1.50 5.09
C ALA A 100 34.46 -0.18 5.81
N TRP A 101 34.47 -0.14 7.14
CA TRP A 101 34.77 1.09 7.88
C TRP A 101 36.18 1.60 7.56
N ALA A 102 37.18 0.71 7.59
CA ALA A 102 38.56 1.04 7.21
C ALA A 102 38.69 1.39 5.71
N ALA A 103 37.90 0.75 4.85
CA ALA A 103 37.91 1.02 3.41
C ALA A 103 37.42 2.42 3.05
N ASN A 104 36.52 3.02 3.85
CA ASN A 104 36.06 4.40 3.66
C ASN A 104 37.14 5.43 4.04
N ILE A 105 37.88 5.21 5.13
CA ILE A 105 38.98 6.11 5.56
C ILE A 105 40.05 6.24 4.47
N MET A 106 40.53 5.11 3.93
CA MET A 106 41.53 5.10 2.84
C MET A 106 40.99 5.65 1.51
N LYS A 107 39.67 5.72 1.34
CA LYS A 107 39.01 6.32 0.17
C LYS A 107 38.95 7.84 0.30
N GLU A 108 38.79 8.36 1.52
CA GLU A 108 38.77 9.79 1.82
C GLU A 108 40.16 10.44 1.69
N GLU A 109 41.21 9.76 2.14
CA GLU A 109 42.60 10.23 2.01
C GLU A 109 43.03 10.36 0.54
N ARG A 110 42.63 9.38 -0.30
CA ARG A 110 42.89 9.42 -1.75
C ARG A 110 42.11 10.51 -2.50
N ARG A 111 40.97 10.97 -1.96
CA ARG A 111 40.16 12.04 -2.56
C ARG A 111 40.74 13.44 -2.33
N HIS A 112 41.48 13.64 -1.24
CA HIS A 112 42.09 14.94 -0.88
C HIS A 112 43.55 15.07 -1.32
N ALA A 113 44.17 13.98 -1.77
CA ALA A 113 45.53 13.94 -2.31
C ALA A 113 45.61 14.23 -3.83
N ALA A 114 44.49 14.58 -4.46
CA ALA A 114 44.36 14.98 -5.87
C ALA A 114 43.90 16.44 -5.94
#